data_AF-A0A7U2QUZ4-F1
#
_entry.id   AF-A0A7U2QUZ4-F1
#
_cell.length_a   1.000
_cell.length_b   1.000
_cell.length_c   1.000
_cell.angle_alpha   90.00
_cell.angle_beta   90.00
_cell.angle_gamma   90.00
#
_symmetry.space_group_name_H-M   'P 1'
#
loop_
_entity.id
_entity.type
_entity.pdbx_description
1 polymer ?
#
loop_
_entity_poly.entity_id
_entity_poly.type
_entity_poly.pdbx_seq_one_letter_code
_entity_poly.pdbx_strand_id
1 'polypeptide(L)'
;MGSISEFDQVPTLTAIERIGPKGYVRYIFPFQLDDDYDIDEVSRVLRAAYAATQRRVPAMACEAVPDMNTKQAGVLKLQRLDDEAIEDIVIQDLRVSDTFPTSYAELKSNSFPVASLDADLLCRRSVWPSAGERLPISLVQANFIRGGLLLNWCTLHLVGDGTS
;
A
#
# COMPACT_ATOMS: atom_id res chain seq x y z
N MET A 1 -21.61 22.34 -13.40
CA MET A 1 -21.01 22.37 -12.05
C MET A 1 -21.19 20.98 -11.46
N GLY A 2 -20.16 20.13 -11.54
CA GLY A 2 -20.17 18.83 -10.87
C GLY A 2 -19.96 19.03 -9.37
N SER A 3 -20.84 18.46 -8.55
CA SER A 3 -20.75 18.56 -7.10
C SER A 3 -19.49 17.85 -6.60
N ILE A 4 -18.75 18.48 -5.70
CA ILE A 4 -17.58 17.93 -5.01
C ILE A 4 -17.99 16.76 -4.06
N SER A 5 -19.28 16.42 -3.98
CA SER A 5 -19.84 15.43 -3.05
C SER A 5 -19.70 13.95 -3.46
N GLU A 6 -19.18 13.63 -4.65
CA GLU A 6 -19.09 12.22 -5.11
C GLU A 6 -17.89 11.45 -4.53
N PHE A 7 -16.92 12.13 -3.91
CA PHE A 7 -15.67 11.52 -3.45
C PHE A 7 -15.74 10.85 -2.06
N ASP A 8 -16.87 10.95 -1.36
CA ASP A 8 -17.04 10.35 -0.02
C ASP A 8 -17.87 9.06 -0.01
N GLN A 9 -18.34 8.59 -1.17
CA GLN A 9 -19.10 7.35 -1.23
C GLN A 9 -18.17 6.12 -1.23
N VAL A 10 -18.47 5.18 -0.34
CA VAL A 10 -17.81 3.86 -0.33
C VAL A 10 -18.21 3.12 -1.61
N PRO A 11 -17.25 2.76 -2.50
CA PRO A 11 -17.56 2.09 -3.75
C PRO A 11 -18.17 0.70 -3.52
N THR A 12 -19.07 0.30 -4.42
CA THR A 12 -19.63 -1.06 -4.41
C THR A 12 -18.81 -1.96 -5.33
N LEU A 13 -18.40 -3.12 -4.83
CA LEU A 13 -17.70 -4.12 -5.64
C LEU A 13 -18.60 -4.65 -6.74
N THR A 14 -18.09 -4.64 -7.97
CA THR A 14 -18.64 -5.31 -9.16
C THR A 14 -18.66 -6.83 -8.98
N ALA A 15 -19.35 -7.53 -9.88
CA ALA A 15 -19.41 -8.98 -9.84
C ALA A 15 -18.03 -9.65 -10.04
N ILE A 16 -17.17 -9.05 -10.87
CA ILE A 16 -15.82 -9.57 -11.15
C ILE A 16 -14.91 -9.37 -9.93
N GLU A 17 -14.93 -8.18 -9.33
CA GLU A 17 -14.14 -7.89 -8.13
C GLU A 17 -14.49 -8.85 -6.98
N ARG A 18 -15.77 -9.21 -6.80
CA ARG A 18 -16.21 -10.15 -5.76
C ARG A 18 -15.62 -11.56 -5.88
N ILE A 19 -15.23 -11.98 -7.09
CA ILE A 19 -14.58 -13.27 -7.34
C ILE A 19 -13.06 -13.15 -7.47
N GLY A 20 -12.52 -11.93 -7.35
CA GLY A 20 -11.11 -11.65 -7.47
C GLY A 20 -10.28 -12.33 -6.37
N PRO A 21 -8.96 -12.53 -6.61
CA PRO A 21 -8.06 -13.05 -5.60
C PRO A 21 -8.08 -12.18 -4.33
N LYS A 22 -8.17 -12.81 -3.16
CA LYS A 22 -8.12 -12.12 -1.86
C LYS A 22 -6.70 -11.97 -1.33
N GLY A 23 -5.73 -11.90 -2.25
CA GLY A 23 -4.32 -11.69 -1.95
C GLY A 23 -3.91 -10.25 -2.23
N TYR A 24 -2.76 -9.85 -1.69
CA TYR A 24 -2.16 -8.56 -1.92
C TYR A 24 -1.18 -8.62 -3.08
N VAL A 25 -1.33 -7.68 -4.01
CA VAL A 25 -0.25 -7.34 -4.92
C VAL A 25 0.70 -6.41 -4.18
N ARG A 26 2.00 -6.69 -4.24
CA ARG A 26 3.03 -5.97 -3.47
C ARG A 26 4.05 -5.37 -4.43
N TYR A 27 3.87 -4.09 -4.74
CA TYR A 27 4.80 -3.34 -5.58
C TYR A 27 5.94 -2.76 -4.73
N ILE A 28 7.14 -2.70 -5.29
CA ILE A 28 8.26 -1.94 -4.73
C ILE A 28 8.71 -0.96 -5.81
N PHE A 29 8.64 0.33 -5.51
CA PHE A 29 9.06 1.41 -6.40
C PHE A 29 10.36 2.02 -5.87
N PRO A 30 11.49 1.84 -6.59
CA PRO A 30 12.76 2.45 -6.21
C PRO A 30 12.81 3.92 -6.65
N PHE A 31 13.16 4.80 -5.72
CA PHE A 31 13.41 6.22 -5.96
C PHE A 31 14.83 6.58 -5.50
N GLN A 32 15.62 7.15 -6.42
CA GLN A 32 16.91 7.72 -6.06
C GLN A 32 16.67 9.05 -5.35
N LEU A 33 17.37 9.26 -4.24
CA LEU A 33 17.34 10.51 -3.48
C LEU A 33 18.77 11.08 -3.38
N ASP A 34 18.88 12.39 -3.18
CA ASP A 34 20.17 13.08 -2.98
C ASP A 34 20.80 12.69 -1.64
N ASP A 35 22.12 12.70 -1.51
CA ASP A 35 22.79 12.15 -0.32
C ASP A 35 22.41 12.82 1.02
N ASP A 36 21.91 14.05 0.98
CA ASP A 36 21.48 14.88 2.12
C ASP A 36 19.96 15.03 2.24
N TYR A 37 19.18 14.12 1.64
CA TYR A 37 17.71 14.16 1.74
C TYR A 37 17.22 14.12 3.20
N ASP A 38 16.17 14.90 3.47
CA ASP A 38 15.49 14.91 4.77
C ASP A 38 14.34 13.87 4.77
N ILE A 39 14.45 12.85 5.63
CA ILE A 39 13.39 11.84 5.79
C ILE A 39 12.08 12.48 6.21
N ASP A 40 12.10 13.47 7.09
CA ASP A 40 10.88 14.05 7.64
C ASP A 40 10.12 14.81 6.55
N GLU A 41 10.84 15.54 5.71
CA GLU A 41 10.25 16.24 4.57
C GLU A 41 9.68 15.27 3.52
N VAL A 42 10.44 14.24 3.14
CA VAL A 42 9.95 13.22 2.19
C VAL A 42 8.72 12.50 2.77
N SER A 43 8.77 12.13 4.04
CA SER A 43 7.65 11.48 4.74
C SER A 43 6.41 12.37 4.80
N ARG A 44 6.58 13.67 5.07
CA ARG A 44 5.49 14.66 5.06
C ARG A 44 4.83 14.74 3.70
N VAL A 45 5.63 14.82 2.63
CA VAL A 45 5.12 14.85 1.25
C VAL A 45 4.36 13.57 0.91
N LEU A 46 4.92 12.40 1.24
CA LEU A 46 4.28 11.10 0.99
C LEU A 46 2.94 10.98 1.71
N ARG A 47 2.88 11.33 3.01
CA ARG A 47 1.63 11.29 3.80
C ARG A 47 0.57 12.22 3.21
N ALA A 48 0.95 13.45 2.86
CA ALA A 48 0.03 14.41 2.24
C ALA A 48 -0.48 13.92 0.86
N ALA A 49 0.41 13.36 0.03
CA ALA A 49 0.06 12.81 -1.27
C ALA A 49 -0.86 11.60 -1.13
N TYR A 50 -0.55 10.66 -0.26
CA TYR A 50 -1.36 9.46 -0.04
C TYR A 50 -2.76 9.78 0.47
N ALA A 51 -2.89 10.69 1.45
CA ALA A 51 -4.19 11.18 1.91
C ALA A 51 -4.98 11.85 0.77
N ALA A 52 -4.29 12.60 -0.10
CA ALA A 52 -4.91 13.21 -1.27
C ALA A 52 -5.31 12.18 -2.35
N THR A 53 -4.60 11.06 -2.45
CA THR A 53 -4.94 9.93 -3.32
C THR A 53 -6.14 9.17 -2.77
N GLN A 54 -6.18 8.86 -1.47
CA GLN A 54 -7.33 8.23 -0.81
C GLN A 54 -8.62 9.04 -0.99
N ARG A 55 -8.55 10.38 -1.02
CA ARG A 55 -9.70 11.24 -1.34
C ARG A 55 -10.14 11.15 -2.81
N ARG A 56 -9.22 10.91 -3.74
CA ARG A 56 -9.53 10.80 -5.18
C ARG A 56 -9.93 9.39 -5.61
N VAL A 57 -9.45 8.39 -4.88
CA VAL A 57 -9.69 6.96 -5.10
C VAL A 57 -10.25 6.38 -3.79
N PRO A 58 -11.56 6.52 -3.52
CA PRO A 58 -12.14 6.22 -2.21
C PRO A 58 -11.94 4.78 -1.74
N ALA A 59 -11.82 3.82 -2.67
CA ALA A 59 -11.53 2.43 -2.36
C ALA A 59 -10.23 2.28 -1.54
N MET A 60 -9.21 3.11 -1.77
CA MET A 60 -7.95 3.08 -1.02
C MET A 60 -8.09 3.48 0.45
N ALA A 61 -9.16 4.18 0.80
CA ALA A 61 -9.50 4.54 2.18
C ALA A 61 -10.40 3.49 2.85
N CYS A 62 -10.59 2.32 2.23
CA CYS A 62 -11.49 1.29 2.72
C CYS A 62 -10.73 0.02 3.16
N GLU A 63 -11.47 -0.87 3.80
CA GLU A 63 -11.15 -2.28 3.97
C GLU A 63 -12.26 -3.16 3.38
N ALA A 64 -11.91 -4.39 3.06
CA ALA A 64 -12.87 -5.41 2.67
C ALA A 64 -13.36 -6.19 3.92
N VAL A 65 -14.67 -6.23 4.12
CA VAL A 65 -15.31 -6.92 5.24
C VAL A 65 -16.34 -7.94 4.73
N PRO A 66 -16.66 -9.01 5.48
CA PRO A 66 -17.73 -9.92 5.13
C PRO A 66 -19.06 -9.19 4.94
N ASP A 67 -19.77 -9.50 3.84
CA ASP A 67 -21.12 -8.99 3.63
C ASP A 67 -22.15 -9.92 4.28
N MET A 68 -22.59 -9.55 5.49
CA MET A 68 -23.55 -10.32 6.27
C MET A 68 -24.99 -10.29 5.71
N ASN A 69 -25.26 -9.46 4.68
CA ASN A 69 -26.58 -9.34 4.09
C ASN A 69 -26.81 -10.29 2.91
N THR A 70 -25.77 -10.99 2.43
CA THR A 70 -25.89 -11.96 1.34
C THR A 70 -26.08 -13.38 1.87
N LYS A 71 -26.81 -14.19 1.12
CA LYS A 71 -26.91 -15.64 1.38
C LYS A 71 -25.68 -16.41 0.90
N GLN A 72 -24.90 -15.83 -0.01
CA GLN A 72 -23.71 -16.46 -0.56
C GLN A 72 -22.54 -16.30 0.41
N ALA A 73 -21.95 -17.43 0.82
CA ALA A 73 -20.78 -17.41 1.69
C ALA A 73 -19.57 -16.74 1.02
N GLY A 74 -18.76 -16.06 1.83
CA GLY A 74 -17.46 -15.53 1.41
C GLY A 74 -17.51 -14.27 0.53
N VAL A 75 -18.68 -13.66 0.35
CA VAL A 75 -18.80 -12.35 -0.32
C VAL A 75 -18.29 -11.26 0.62
N LEU A 76 -17.48 -10.37 0.06
CA LEU A 76 -16.98 -9.18 0.75
C LEU A 76 -17.70 -7.94 0.23
N LYS A 77 -17.70 -6.90 1.06
CA LYS A 77 -18.05 -5.52 0.68
C LYS A 77 -16.97 -4.58 1.17
N LEU A 78 -16.92 -3.38 0.62
CA LEU A 78 -16.05 -2.33 1.13
C LEU A 78 -16.72 -1.61 2.31
N GLN A 79 -15.90 -1.23 3.27
CA GLN A 79 -16.25 -0.35 4.38
C GLN A 79 -15.12 0.66 4.54
N ARG A 80 -15.46 1.93 4.81
CA ARG A 80 -14.44 2.95 5.08
C ARG A 80 -13.66 2.59 6.34
N LEU A 81 -12.34 2.73 6.29
CA LEU A 81 -11.50 2.63 7.47
C LEU A 81 -11.77 3.84 8.36
N ASP A 82 -11.96 3.61 9.65
CA ASP A 82 -11.96 4.69 10.62
C ASP A 82 -10.56 5.31 10.70
N ASP A 83 -10.50 6.61 10.96
CA ASP A 83 -9.24 7.32 11.18
C ASP A 83 -8.43 6.65 12.29
N GLU A 84 -7.11 6.58 12.13
CA GLU A 84 -6.15 5.97 13.08
C GLU A 84 -6.28 4.46 13.29
N ALA A 85 -7.31 3.81 12.73
CA ALA A 85 -7.51 2.38 12.93
C ALA A 85 -6.37 1.54 12.33
N ILE A 86 -5.68 2.10 11.32
CA ILE A 86 -4.46 1.57 10.70
C ILE A 86 -3.58 2.75 10.29
N GLU A 87 -2.27 2.67 10.54
CA GLU A 87 -1.34 3.68 10.05
C GLU A 87 -1.26 3.65 8.50
N ASP A 88 -1.58 4.78 7.88
CA ASP A 88 -1.66 4.97 6.42
C ASP A 88 -0.34 4.65 5.69
N ILE A 89 0.76 5.22 6.21
CA ILE A 89 2.12 5.01 5.70
C ILE A 89 3.01 4.70 6.88
N VAL A 90 3.71 3.56 6.83
CA VAL A 90 4.81 3.29 7.76
C VAL A 90 6.11 3.81 7.22
N ILE A 91 6.84 4.55 8.05
CA ILE A 91 8.17 5.05 7.76
C ILE A 91 9.18 4.13 8.42
N GLN A 92 10.12 3.61 7.62
CA GLN A 92 11.20 2.76 8.10
C GLN A 92 12.54 3.33 7.66
N ASP A 93 13.37 3.74 8.60
CA ASP A 93 14.75 4.17 8.34
C ASP A 93 15.69 2.96 8.43
N LEU A 94 16.11 2.45 7.27
CA LEU A 94 17.07 1.34 7.14
C LEU A 94 18.50 1.82 6.93
N ARG A 95 18.75 3.14 6.86
CA ARG A 95 20.10 3.68 6.59
C ARG A 95 21.10 3.34 7.69
N VAL A 96 20.62 3.23 8.93
CA VAL A 96 21.42 2.99 10.13
C VAL A 96 21.42 1.53 10.58
N SER A 97 20.70 0.67 9.86
CA SER A 97 20.49 -0.72 10.25
C SER A 97 21.33 -1.67 9.40
N ASP A 98 22.01 -2.62 10.04
CA ASP A 98 22.68 -3.72 9.35
C ASP A 98 21.70 -4.70 8.69
N THR A 99 20.39 -4.54 8.91
CA THR A 99 19.34 -5.39 8.31
C THR A 99 19.17 -5.19 6.81
N PHE A 100 19.54 -4.02 6.27
CA PHE A 100 19.53 -3.77 4.83
C PHE A 100 20.82 -3.07 4.40
N PRO A 101 21.92 -3.82 4.25
CA PRO A 101 23.23 -3.23 4.02
C PRO A 101 23.36 -2.63 2.62
N THR A 102 22.55 -3.03 1.65
CA THR A 102 22.68 -2.61 0.24
C THR A 102 22.20 -1.17 0.04
N SER A 103 23.04 -0.34 -0.58
CA SER A 103 22.68 1.03 -0.97
C SER A 103 21.86 1.08 -2.26
N TYR A 104 21.21 2.22 -2.53
CA TYR A 104 20.49 2.44 -3.78
C TYR A 104 21.42 2.33 -5.00
N ALA A 105 22.64 2.86 -4.90
CA ALA A 105 23.62 2.81 -5.98
C ALA A 105 24.01 1.36 -6.33
N GLU A 106 24.19 0.50 -5.33
CA GLU A 106 24.48 -0.92 -5.51
C GLU A 106 23.29 -1.68 -6.09
N LEU A 107 22.05 -1.38 -5.65
CA LEU A 107 20.85 -1.95 -6.27
C LEU A 107 20.77 -1.56 -7.75
N LYS A 108 20.99 -0.27 -8.05
CA LYS A 108 20.95 0.27 -9.41
C LYS A 108 22.03 -0.33 -10.30
N SER A 109 23.26 -0.48 -9.82
CA SER A 109 24.36 -1.08 -10.60
C SER A 109 24.10 -2.55 -10.94
N ASN A 110 23.30 -3.24 -10.11
CA ASN A 110 22.90 -4.63 -10.32
C ASN A 110 21.51 -4.78 -10.96
N SER A 111 20.92 -3.70 -11.49
CA SER A 111 19.60 -3.70 -12.13
C SER A 111 18.44 -4.15 -11.23
N PHE A 112 18.48 -3.78 -9.95
CA PHE A 112 17.44 -4.06 -8.94
C PHE A 112 17.06 -5.56 -8.88
N PRO A 113 18.01 -6.44 -8.52
CA PRO A 113 17.74 -7.87 -8.49
C PRO A 113 16.69 -8.18 -7.43
N VAL A 114 15.62 -8.89 -7.82
CA VAL A 114 14.50 -9.24 -6.91
C VAL A 114 14.97 -9.99 -5.67
N ALA A 115 16.02 -10.81 -5.79
CA ALA A 115 16.60 -11.56 -4.67
C ALA A 115 17.19 -10.66 -3.57
N SER A 116 17.49 -9.39 -3.86
CA SER A 116 17.95 -8.40 -2.88
C SER A 116 16.79 -7.63 -2.21
N LEU A 117 15.55 -7.86 -2.64
CA LEU A 117 14.36 -7.21 -2.10
C LEU A 117 13.65 -8.17 -1.14
N ASP A 118 14.15 -8.24 0.10
CA ASP A 118 13.55 -9.06 1.15
C ASP A 118 12.10 -8.63 1.40
N ALA A 119 11.17 -9.53 1.10
CA ALA A 119 9.75 -9.33 1.23
C ALA A 119 9.29 -9.09 2.68
N ASP A 120 9.91 -9.76 3.65
CA ASP A 120 9.48 -9.68 5.05
C ASP A 120 9.96 -8.37 5.70
N LEU A 121 11.06 -7.82 5.20
CA LEU A 121 11.57 -6.53 5.64
C LEU A 121 10.88 -5.36 4.91
N LEU A 122 10.79 -5.44 3.57
CA LEU A 122 10.43 -4.28 2.75
C LEU A 122 8.93 -4.16 2.48
N CYS A 123 8.15 -5.24 2.64
CA CYS A 123 6.72 -5.20 2.39
C CYS A 123 5.91 -4.99 3.66
N ARG A 124 4.89 -4.13 3.57
CA ARG A 124 4.01 -3.78 4.68
C ARG A 124 3.21 -4.96 5.23
N ARG A 125 3.00 -6.00 4.42
CA ARG A 125 2.35 -7.25 4.81
C ARG A 125 2.66 -8.41 3.87
N SER A 126 2.27 -9.62 4.29
CA SER A 126 2.27 -10.84 3.49
C SER A 126 1.28 -10.77 2.32
N VAL A 127 1.49 -11.62 1.29
CA VAL A 127 0.58 -11.75 0.14
C VAL A 127 -0.79 -12.25 0.58
N TRP A 128 -0.82 -13.28 1.42
CA TRP A 128 -2.06 -13.94 1.82
C TRP A 128 -2.46 -13.49 3.22
N PRO A 129 -3.69 -13.00 3.40
CA PRO A 129 -4.20 -12.67 4.72
C PRO A 129 -4.44 -13.92 5.56
N SER A 130 -4.26 -13.79 6.87
CA SER A 130 -4.64 -14.81 7.84
C SER A 130 -6.11 -14.67 8.23
N ALA A 131 -6.71 -15.75 8.73
CA ALA A 131 -8.09 -15.72 9.21
C ALA A 131 -8.26 -14.71 10.37
N GLY A 132 -9.25 -13.84 10.27
CA GLY A 132 -9.54 -12.81 11.28
C GLY A 132 -8.74 -11.51 11.13
N GLU A 133 -7.78 -11.43 10.21
CA GLU A 133 -7.10 -10.18 9.91
C GLU A 133 -8.02 -9.18 9.20
N ARG A 134 -7.77 -7.89 9.44
CA ARG A 134 -8.35 -6.83 8.62
C ARG A 134 -7.80 -6.90 7.20
N LEU A 135 -8.61 -6.48 6.24
CA LEU A 135 -8.26 -6.49 4.82
C LEU A 135 -8.27 -5.06 4.23
N PRO A 136 -7.34 -4.17 4.65
CA PRO A 136 -7.25 -2.83 4.10
C PRO A 136 -6.99 -2.90 2.61
N ILE A 137 -7.64 -2.05 1.84
CA ILE A 137 -7.51 -2.07 0.40
C ILE A 137 -6.11 -1.61 -0.05
N SER A 138 -5.53 -0.65 0.65
CA SER A 138 -4.26 -0.05 0.31
C SER A 138 -3.42 0.18 1.56
N LEU A 139 -2.15 -0.23 1.50
CA LEU A 139 -1.16 -0.06 2.57
C LEU A 139 0.18 0.32 1.96
N VAL A 140 0.87 1.29 2.57
CA VAL A 140 2.15 1.81 2.07
C VAL A 140 3.22 1.74 3.14
N GLN A 141 4.45 1.41 2.75
CA GLN A 141 5.64 1.47 3.59
C GLN A 141 6.77 2.15 2.83
N ALA A 142 7.33 3.20 3.43
CA ALA A 142 8.47 3.93 2.90
C ALA A 142 9.75 3.43 3.58
N ASN A 143 10.55 2.66 2.85
CA ASN A 143 11.81 2.10 3.33
C ASN A 143 12.97 2.97 2.87
N PHE A 144 13.46 3.84 3.75
CA PHE A 144 14.59 4.72 3.46
C PHE A 144 15.91 3.96 3.57
N ILE A 145 16.68 3.97 2.49
CA ILE A 145 18.00 3.32 2.39
C ILE A 145 19.07 4.36 2.06
N ARG A 146 20.34 3.97 2.12
CA ARG A 146 21.44 4.87 1.76
C ARG A 146 21.31 5.26 0.28
N GLY A 147 21.15 6.56 0.01
CA GLY A 147 21.00 7.12 -1.34
C GLY A 147 19.62 6.93 -2.00
N GLY A 148 18.58 6.53 -1.26
CA GLY A 148 17.26 6.37 -1.87
C GLY A 148 16.14 5.90 -0.95
N LEU A 149 14.99 5.63 -1.58
CA LEU A 149 13.76 5.13 -0.97
C LEU A 149 13.26 3.94 -1.79
N LEU A 150 12.88 2.86 -1.09
CA LEU A 150 12.12 1.75 -1.65
C LEU A 150 10.69 1.84 -1.13
N LEU A 151 9.78 2.38 -1.94
CA LEU A 151 8.38 2.55 -1.57
C LEU A 151 7.62 1.26 -1.85
N ASN A 152 7.21 0.55 -0.80
CA ASN A 152 6.31 -0.58 -0.95
C ASN A 152 4.85 -0.12 -0.92
N TRP A 153 4.07 -0.64 -1.86
CA TRP A 153 2.63 -0.45 -1.91
C TRP A 153 1.95 -1.81 -2.04
N CYS A 154 1.22 -2.18 -1.00
CA CYS A 154 0.36 -3.36 -0.98
C CYS A 154 -1.07 -2.97 -1.31
N THR A 155 -1.64 -3.56 -2.36
CA THR A 155 -3.05 -3.38 -2.73
C THR A 155 -3.78 -4.72 -2.69
N LEU A 156 -4.97 -4.76 -2.09
CA LEU A 156 -5.79 -5.96 -2.13
C LEU A 156 -6.30 -6.14 -3.56
N HIS A 157 -5.94 -7.26 -4.19
CA HIS A 157 -6.23 -7.52 -5.62
C HIS A 157 -7.75 -7.51 -5.94
N LEU A 158 -8.59 -7.62 -4.91
CA LEU A 158 -10.04 -7.50 -5.01
C LEU A 158 -10.51 -6.23 -5.74
N VAL A 159 -9.78 -5.11 -5.65
CA VAL A 159 -10.23 -3.79 -6.16
C VAL A 159 -9.40 -3.25 -7.33
N GLY A 160 -8.52 -4.08 -7.90
CA GLY A 160 -7.61 -3.64 -8.96
C GLY A 160 -6.93 -4.80 -9.66
N ASP A 161 -6.71 -4.66 -10.96
CA ASP A 161 -6.15 -5.69 -11.83
C ASP A 161 -4.73 -5.39 -12.35
N GLY A 162 -4.15 -4.27 -11.91
CA GLY A 162 -2.84 -3.78 -12.33
C GLY A 162 -2.87 -2.73 -13.45
N THR A 163 -4.03 -2.48 -14.06
CA THR A 163 -4.24 -1.42 -15.09
C THR A 163 -5.01 -0.21 -14.56
N SER A 164 -5.63 -0.36 -13.39
CA SER A 164 -6.60 0.57 -12.81
C SER A 164 -5.99 1.88 -12.30
#